data_AF-A0A6F9E6S5-F1
#
_entry.id   AF-A0A6F9E6S5-F1
#
_cell.length_a   1.000
_cell.length_b   1.000
_cell.length_c   1.000
_cell.angle_alpha   90.00
_cell.angle_beta   90.00
_cell.angle_gamma   90.00
#
_symmetry.space_group_name_H-M   'P 1'
#
loop_
_entity.id
_entity.type
_entity.pdbx_description
1 polymer ?
#
loop_
_entity_poly.entity_id
_entity_poly.type
_entity_poly.pdbx_seq_one_letter_code
_entity_poly.pdbx_strand_id
1 'polypeptide(L)'
;MRRPGRPVRWQGKVVGTVYGRTFYKSVTRKVHFFRKGGGYAIQAPVLRSLMERGITYVEIVEKDTGNLYRTTVKEYWTLGIPFDEGHGEQIVLDLRYFDKVERPQLALF
;
A
#
# COMPACT_ATOMS: atom_id res chain seq x y z
N MET A 1 -15.80 -12.28 16.04
CA MET A 1 -14.32 -12.16 15.90
C MET A 1 -13.96 -11.71 14.49
N ARG A 2 -13.23 -10.59 14.32
CA ARG A 2 -12.64 -10.25 13.01
C ARG A 2 -11.59 -11.31 12.68
N ARG A 3 -11.63 -11.90 11.47
CA ARG A 3 -10.61 -12.86 11.05
C ARG A 3 -9.22 -12.22 11.17
N PRO A 4 -8.20 -12.96 11.63
CA PRO A 4 -6.84 -12.43 11.69
C PRO A 4 -6.39 -12.01 10.29
N GLY A 5 -5.63 -10.91 10.22
CA GLY A 5 -5.10 -10.40 8.97
C GLY A 5 -4.16 -11.41 8.33
N ARG A 6 -4.23 -11.56 7.00
CA ARG A 6 -3.37 -12.49 6.26
C ARG A 6 -2.11 -11.75 5.81
N PRO A 7 -0.90 -12.12 6.29
CA PRO A 7 0.32 -11.44 5.87
C PRO A 7 0.57 -11.65 4.38
N VAL A 8 1.12 -10.63 3.72
CA VAL A 8 1.62 -10.67 2.35
C VAL A 8 3.13 -10.59 2.43
N ARG A 9 3.80 -11.53 1.76
CA ARG A 9 5.27 -11.63 1.78
C ARG A 9 5.85 -11.40 0.40
N TRP A 10 7.03 -10.81 0.37
CA TRP A 10 7.87 -10.68 -0.82
C TRP A 10 9.32 -10.89 -0.39
N GLN A 11 10.03 -11.78 -1.09
CA GLN A 11 11.40 -12.22 -0.74
C GLN A 11 11.58 -12.54 0.76
N GLY A 12 10.66 -13.35 1.32
CA GLY A 12 10.69 -13.76 2.73
C GLY A 12 10.23 -12.71 3.75
N LYS A 13 10.17 -11.42 3.38
CA LYS A 13 9.77 -10.31 4.26
C LYS A 13 8.26 -10.06 4.19
N VAL A 14 7.65 -9.70 5.32
CA VAL A 14 6.26 -9.22 5.34
C VAL A 14 6.23 -7.79 4.80
N VAL A 15 5.51 -7.57 3.71
CA VAL A 15 5.38 -6.26 3.05
C VAL A 15 4.04 -5.57 3.34
N GLY A 16 3.12 -6.29 3.99
CA GLY A 16 1.85 -5.77 4.46
C GLY A 16 0.90 -6.89 4.86
N THR A 17 -0.34 -6.53 5.19
CA THR A 17 -1.34 -7.47 5.70
C THR A 17 -2.68 -7.22 5.02
N VAL A 18 -3.40 -8.27 4.67
CA VAL A 18 -4.74 -8.18 4.09
C VAL A 18 -5.81 -8.40 5.17
N TYR A 19 -6.76 -7.47 5.26
CA TYR A 19 -8.02 -7.65 5.99
C TYR A 19 -9.19 -7.45 5.03
N GLY A 20 -10.07 -8.45 4.92
CA GLY A 20 -11.16 -8.42 3.94
C GLY A 20 -10.63 -8.24 2.51
N ARG A 21 -11.03 -7.14 1.86
CA ARG A 21 -10.65 -6.75 0.49
C ARG A 21 -9.57 -5.65 0.44
N THR A 22 -8.93 -5.36 1.58
CA THR A 22 -7.97 -4.27 1.70
C THR A 22 -6.59 -4.80 2.08
N PHE A 23 -5.58 -4.41 1.33
CA PHE A 23 -4.17 -4.58 1.67
C PHE A 23 -3.66 -3.36 2.43
N TYR A 24 -3.09 -3.59 3.61
CA TYR A 24 -2.55 -2.57 4.49
C TYR A 24 -1.02 -2.64 4.46
N LYS A 25 -0.39 -1.51 4.15
CA LYS A 25 1.07 -1.35 4.15
C LYS A 25 1.44 -0.21 5.08
N SER A 26 2.16 -0.53 6.14
CA SER A 26 2.72 0.50 7.02
C SER A 26 4.07 0.96 6.51
N VAL A 27 4.25 2.27 6.42
CA VAL A 27 5.45 2.92 5.89
C VAL A 27 5.90 4.03 6.85
N THR A 28 7.13 4.48 6.67
CA THR A 28 7.66 5.71 7.27
C THR A 28 7.91 6.69 6.13
N ARG A 29 7.26 7.87 6.14
CA ARG A 29 7.33 8.87 5.06
C ARG A 29 8.76 9.19 4.68
N LYS A 30 9.58 9.53 5.68
CA LYS A 30 10.98 9.94 5.46
C LYS A 30 11.83 8.90 4.74
N VAL A 31 11.44 7.62 4.82
CA VAL A 31 12.19 6.48 4.27
C VAL A 31 11.58 5.94 2.98
N HIS A 32 10.24 5.86 2.90
CA HIS A 32 9.54 5.11 1.85
C HIS A 32 8.82 6.02 0.84
N PHE A 33 8.71 7.32 1.10
CA PHE A 33 8.09 8.24 0.15
C PHE A 33 9.05 8.49 -1.02
N PHE A 34 8.67 8.00 -2.20
CA PHE A 34 9.47 8.13 -3.40
C PHE A 34 9.29 9.53 -3.99
N ARG A 35 10.20 10.44 -3.65
CA ARG A 35 10.11 11.87 -4.00
C ARG A 35 9.99 12.13 -5.50
N LYS A 36 10.73 11.36 -6.32
CA LYS A 36 10.71 11.51 -7.79
C LYS A 36 9.35 11.15 -8.39
N GLY A 37 8.63 10.20 -7.80
CA GLY A 37 7.29 9.78 -8.23
C GLY A 37 6.16 10.33 -7.37
N GLY A 38 6.45 11.24 -6.43
CA GLY A 38 5.44 11.90 -5.60
C GLY A 38 4.60 11.00 -4.69
N GLY A 39 5.01 9.75 -4.41
CA GLY A 39 4.13 8.81 -3.70
C GLY A 39 4.78 7.52 -3.21
N TYR A 40 4.03 6.42 -3.18
CA TYR A 40 4.50 5.15 -2.61
C TYR A 40 4.55 4.01 -3.61
N ALA A 41 5.65 3.27 -3.53
CA ALA A 41 5.89 2.11 -4.36
C ALA A 41 5.38 0.81 -3.73
N ILE A 42 4.83 -0.05 -4.57
CA ILE A 42 4.57 -1.47 -4.27
C ILE A 42 5.17 -2.31 -5.38
N GLN A 43 5.78 -3.43 -5.01
CA GLN A 43 6.36 -4.40 -5.94
C GLN A 43 5.28 -4.90 -6.91
N ALA A 44 5.57 -4.91 -8.21
CA ALA A 44 4.62 -5.35 -9.24
C ALA A 44 4.11 -6.79 -9.02
N PRO A 45 4.94 -7.78 -8.61
CA PRO A 45 4.46 -9.11 -8.26
C PRO A 45 3.49 -9.12 -7.07
N VAL A 46 3.67 -8.20 -6.11
CA VAL A 46 2.75 -8.07 -4.96
C VAL A 46 1.41 -7.54 -5.43
N LEU A 47 1.39 -6.47 -6.23
CA LEU A 47 0.15 -5.92 -6.81
C LEU A 47 -0.60 -6.95 -7.65
N ARG A 48 0.11 -7.76 -8.43
CA ARG A 48 -0.48 -8.84 -9.23
C ARG A 48 -1.14 -9.89 -8.33
N SER A 49 -0.43 -10.37 -7.31
CA SER A 49 -0.96 -11.32 -6.35
C SER A 49 -2.19 -10.77 -5.59
N LEU A 50 -2.20 -9.47 -5.25
CA LEU A 50 -3.36 -8.84 -4.62
C LEU A 50 -4.58 -8.88 -5.53
N MET A 51 -4.41 -8.54 -6.81
CA MET A 51 -5.47 -8.56 -7.81
C MET A 51 -6.03 -9.98 -8.03
N GLU A 52 -5.16 -10.98 -8.18
CA GLU A 52 -5.53 -12.41 -8.31
C GLU A 52 -6.32 -12.92 -7.10
N ARG A 53 -6.05 -12.36 -5.91
CA ARG A 53 -6.74 -12.69 -4.66
C ARG A 53 -8.04 -11.91 -4.44
N GLY A 54 -8.47 -11.11 -5.42
CA GLY A 54 -9.68 -10.27 -5.33
C GLY A 54 -9.55 -9.09 -4.37
N ILE A 55 -8.33 -8.71 -3.99
CA ILE A 55 -8.09 -7.52 -3.16
C ILE A 55 -8.30 -6.28 -4.02
N THR A 56 -9.05 -5.33 -3.48
CA THR A 56 -9.54 -4.16 -4.22
C THR A 56 -8.81 -2.91 -3.78
N TYR A 57 -8.64 -2.74 -2.48
CA TYR A 57 -8.10 -1.51 -1.89
C TYR A 57 -6.67 -1.71 -1.39
N VAL A 58 -5.90 -0.64 -1.49
CA VAL A 58 -4.59 -0.47 -0.86
C VAL A 58 -4.70 0.67 0.13
N GLU A 59 -4.26 0.43 1.36
CA GLU A 59 -4.14 1.44 2.40
C GLU A 59 -2.68 1.59 2.81
N ILE A 60 -2.17 2.81 2.70
CA ILE A 60 -0.85 3.20 3.15
C ILE A 60 -0.99 3.94 4.48
N VAL A 61 -0.36 3.40 5.51
CA VAL A 61 -0.33 3.98 6.85
C VAL A 61 1.05 4.58 7.09
N GLU A 62 1.16 5.90 7.13
CA GLU A 62 2.40 6.57 7.57
C GLU A 62 2.51 6.49 9.10
N LYS A 63 3.53 5.78 9.59
CA LYS A 63 3.79 5.62 11.03
C LYS A 63 4.29 6.91 11.69
N ASP A 64 5.01 7.74 10.95
CA ASP A 64 5.66 8.95 11.44
C ASP A 64 4.77 10.19 11.42
N THR A 65 3.75 10.23 10.57
CA THR A 65 2.79 11.36 10.47
C THR A 65 1.39 10.99 10.94
N GLY A 66 1.08 9.69 11.06
CA GLY A 66 -0.26 9.18 11.36
C GLY A 66 -1.23 9.17 10.18
N ASN A 67 -0.84 9.76 9.03
CA ASN A 67 -1.70 9.83 7.85
C ASN A 67 -2.11 8.44 7.35
N LEU A 68 -3.34 8.35 6.86
CA LEU A 68 -3.89 7.19 6.19
C LEU A 68 -4.31 7.58 4.78
N TYR A 69 -3.80 6.87 3.79
CA TYR A 69 -4.12 7.06 2.39
C TYR A 69 -4.73 5.79 1.82
N ARG A 70 -5.78 5.92 1.03
CA ARG A 70 -6.44 4.80 0.36
C ARG A 70 -6.47 5.03 -1.15
N THR A 71 -6.29 3.94 -1.88
CA THR A 71 -6.43 3.86 -3.33
C THR A 71 -6.88 2.43 -3.69
N THR A 72 -7.01 2.12 -4.97
CA THR A 72 -7.28 0.78 -5.47
C THR A 72 -6.04 0.11 -6.05
N VAL A 73 -6.02 -1.22 -6.04
CA VAL A 73 -4.98 -2.00 -6.75
C VAL A 73 -4.98 -1.66 -8.25
N LYS A 74 -6.16 -1.36 -8.80
CA LYS A 74 -6.32 -0.98 -10.22
C LYS A 74 -5.62 0.35 -10.54
N GLU A 75 -5.72 1.34 -9.67
CA GLU A 75 -5.10 2.66 -9.88
C GLU A 75 -3.58 2.59 -9.98
N TYR A 76 -2.93 1.70 -9.23
CA TYR A 76 -1.51 1.42 -9.42
C TYR A 76 -1.21 0.99 -10.86
N TRP A 77 -1.98 0.07 -11.43
CA TRP A 77 -1.76 -0.42 -12.79
C TRP A 77 -2.12 0.61 -13.88
N THR A 78 -3.09 1.49 -13.62
CA THR A 78 -3.58 2.44 -14.64
C THR A 78 -2.87 3.79 -14.60
N LEU A 79 -2.47 4.25 -13.43
CA LEU A 79 -1.94 5.60 -13.20
C LEU A 79 -0.53 5.60 -12.58
N GLY A 80 -0.08 4.44 -12.12
CA GLY A 80 1.24 4.30 -11.53
C GLY A 80 2.35 4.29 -12.57
N ILE A 81 3.54 4.68 -12.13
CA ILE A 81 4.76 4.71 -12.94
C ILE A 81 5.58 3.47 -12.57
N PRO A 82 5.82 2.54 -13.52
CA PRO A 82 6.71 1.42 -13.27
C PRO A 82 8.17 1.90 -13.18
N PHE A 83 8.93 1.30 -12.28
CA PHE A 83 10.37 1.53 -12.19
C PHE A 83 11.07 0.32 -11.57
N ASP A 84 12.37 0.19 -11.84
CA ASP A 84 13.27 -0.75 -11.20
C ASP A 84 14.62 -0.06 -10.99
N GLU A 85 15.03 0.10 -9.73
CA GLU A 85 16.32 0.68 -9.33
C GLU A 85 17.24 -0.39 -8.71
N GLY A 86 17.13 -1.66 -9.17
CA GLY A 86 17.91 -2.78 -8.66
C GLY A 86 17.28 -3.51 -7.46
N HIS A 87 16.00 -3.24 -7.20
CA HIS A 87 15.22 -3.86 -6.12
C HIS A 87 14.04 -4.68 -6.64
N GLY A 88 14.04 -4.94 -7.96
CA GLY A 88 12.96 -5.59 -8.68
C GLY A 88 11.86 -4.60 -9.07
N GLU A 89 11.03 -5.01 -10.03
CA GLU A 89 9.97 -4.19 -10.58
C GLU A 89 8.98 -3.68 -9.52
N GLN A 90 8.81 -2.37 -9.50
CA GLN A 90 7.92 -1.65 -8.62
C GLN A 90 7.04 -0.71 -9.41
N ILE A 91 5.91 -0.36 -8.83
CA ILE A 91 5.01 0.66 -9.36
C ILE A 91 4.83 1.68 -8.25
N VAL A 92 5.23 2.92 -8.52
CA VAL A 92 4.90 4.06 -7.66
C VAL A 92 3.59 4.67 -8.12
N LEU A 93 2.70 4.93 -7.17
CA LEU A 93 1.52 5.76 -7.41
C LEU A 93 1.72 7.08 -6.68
N ASP A 94 1.58 8.19 -7.42
CA ASP A 94 1.64 9.56 -6.88
C ASP A 94 0.53 9.75 -5.82
N LEU A 95 0.86 10.46 -4.74
CA LEU A 95 -0.03 10.70 -3.61
C LEU A 95 -1.33 11.41 -4.01
N ARG A 96 -1.34 12.18 -5.12
CA ARG A 96 -2.54 12.85 -5.64
C ARG A 96 -3.65 11.90 -6.08
N TYR A 97 -3.33 10.63 -6.31
CA TYR A 97 -4.28 9.58 -6.68
C TYR A 97 -4.77 8.77 -5.47
N PHE A 98 -4.44 9.22 -4.25
CA PHE A 98 -4.96 8.63 -3.03
C PHE A 98 -6.01 9.53 -2.42
N ASP A 99 -7.07 8.90 -1.92
CA ASP A 99 -7.96 9.53 -0.97
C ASP A 99 -7.27 9.57 0.39
N LYS A 100 -7.16 10.78 0.96
CA LYS A 100 -6.75 10.91 2.37
C LYS A 100 -7.93 10.51 3.24
N VAL A 101 -7.78 9.41 3.96
CA VAL A 101 -8.82 8.89 4.84
C VAL A 101 -8.62 9.53 6.21
N GLU A 102 -9.63 10.26 6.66
CA GLU A 102 -9.71 10.61 8.07
C GLU A 102 -9.85 9.30 8.86
N ARG A 103 -8.90 9.04 9.76
CA ARG A 103 -9.12 7.97 10.72
C ARG A 103 -10.39 8.35 11.48
N PRO A 104 -11.45 7.52 11.52
CA PRO A 104 -12.41 7.70 12.59
C PRO A 104 -11.58 7.66 13.87
N GLN A 105 -11.75 8.66 14.73
CA GLN A 105 -11.22 8.67 16.08
C GLN A 105 -11.70 7.38 16.73
N LEU A 106 -10.94 6.30 16.62
CA LEU A 106 -11.24 5.04 17.28
C LEU A 106 -10.87 5.28 18.73
N ALA A 107 -11.84 5.84 19.44
CA ALA A 107 -12.24 5.42 20.77
C ALA A 107 -11.46 4.19 21.22
N LEU A 108 -10.43 4.44 22.02
CA LEU A 108 -9.83 3.45 22.89
C LEU A 108 -10.92 3.07 23.90
N PHE A 109 -11.68 2.02 23.62
CA PHE A 109 -12.48 1.30 24.61
C PHE A 109 -12.19 -0.19 24.45
#